data_AF-A0A7C4UME6-F1
#
_entry.id   AF-A0A7C4UME6-F1
#
_cell.length_a   1.000
_cell.length_b   1.000
_cell.length_c   1.000
_cell.angle_alpha   90.00
_cell.angle_beta   90.00
_cell.angle_gamma   90.00
#
_symmetry.space_group_name_H-M   'P 1'
#
loop_
_entity.id
_entity.type
_entity.pdbx_description
1 polymer ?
#
loop_
_entity_poly.entity_id
_entity_poly.type
_entity_poly.pdbx_seq_one_letter_code
_entity_poly.pdbx_strand_id
1 'polypeptide(L)'
;MDGAWGYAPGQPPHIEPSCLALLALDGADEGLVAVPAAWQFLDNAATRDGAYREARTEATWPTALVLFARAALSRGGYEATAQRLLQLRGNIVPTDPEVADMMDINVGLVGWPWADGNFSWVEPTAWACLALRKAGLGTHNAVAQGLCLLLDRALDDGGINYGNRRVLGQLTEPIPVPTALMLLALQKVEDQSRIRTALQYLLRAAFDSSDLEHLAWAVIVAAAYSISHTELEAQLWQALPADLSRLSSRRLALAILALDPDKRALFRLDDLPSLAIAPNEKAAPYEPKAPPIWQRVVSGIRRVLVRGLEAVRSFPDSSAVHIADAPTYDADLVSILKQQFAHFRGAISLAEKRVVLKPNLVEYQRSKVINTDPRFVAAVIEFCRAEGASEVVVAEGPGHWRNVEFLVEASGLGEVLRRLDVPFVDLNHDEPVKLVNLGQCTGLDQLFLAETAVHADVLISLPKLKTHHWAGATLSLKNLFGIVPGTCYGWPKNELHWRGISNSIVDIALSCTPQLAIVDAIVGMEGDGPLNGSEKHVGAIVMGRDLAAVDATCCRLMGLDPRRVPYLVLAEQKKLGRITEEQIPQLGLSISKKAQTFLLPPKIDRQLLASA
;
A
#
# COMPACT_ATOMS: atom_id res chain seq x y z
N MET A 1 12.37 -18.46 -20.50
CA MET A 1 11.57 -17.30 -20.10
C MET A 1 10.14 -17.64 -20.41
N ASP A 2 9.29 -17.72 -19.37
CA ASP A 2 7.93 -18.27 -19.44
C ASP A 2 6.91 -17.28 -20.04
N GLY A 3 7.42 -16.28 -20.76
CA GLY A 3 6.68 -15.54 -21.78
C GLY A 3 5.66 -14.51 -21.30
N ALA A 4 5.66 -14.16 -20.02
CA ALA A 4 4.87 -13.06 -19.46
C ALA A 4 5.73 -12.25 -18.45
N TRP A 5 5.20 -11.16 -17.89
CA TRP A 5 6.00 -10.19 -17.12
C TRP A 5 5.54 -10.06 -15.67
N GLY A 6 6.50 -10.02 -14.74
CA GLY A 6 6.29 -9.64 -13.34
C GLY A 6 6.46 -8.13 -13.10
N TYR A 7 6.21 -7.68 -11.88
CA TYR A 7 6.37 -6.26 -11.53
C TYR A 7 7.83 -5.82 -11.58
N ALA A 8 8.74 -6.63 -11.04
CA ALA A 8 10.18 -6.43 -11.08
C ALA A 8 10.90 -7.49 -11.94
N PRO A 9 12.11 -7.19 -12.44
CA PRO A 9 12.94 -8.19 -13.12
C PRO A 9 13.14 -9.44 -12.24
N GLY A 10 12.91 -10.62 -12.81
CA GLY A 10 13.09 -11.91 -12.13
C GLY A 10 11.89 -12.39 -11.32
N GLN A 11 10.84 -11.58 -11.13
CA GLN A 11 9.58 -12.04 -10.54
C GLN A 11 8.78 -12.92 -11.52
N PRO A 12 7.96 -13.86 -11.00
CA PRO A 12 7.01 -14.59 -11.83
C PRO A 12 6.01 -13.65 -12.52
N PRO A 13 5.35 -14.10 -13.59
CA PRO A 13 4.38 -13.27 -14.29
C PRO A 13 3.16 -12.85 -13.45
N HIS A 14 2.76 -11.59 -13.60
CA HIS A 14 1.55 -10.99 -13.01
C HIS A 14 0.64 -10.39 -14.08
N ILE A 15 -0.65 -10.26 -13.78
CA ILE A 15 -1.66 -9.86 -14.75
C ILE A 15 -1.47 -8.41 -15.23
N GLU A 16 -1.34 -7.45 -14.30
CA GLU A 16 -1.17 -6.03 -14.64
C GLU A 16 0.06 -5.75 -15.51
N PRO A 17 1.30 -6.08 -15.10
CA PRO A 17 2.48 -5.84 -15.93
C PRO A 17 2.40 -6.56 -17.27
N SER A 18 1.80 -7.76 -17.33
CA SER A 18 1.61 -8.46 -18.60
C SER A 18 0.59 -7.76 -19.52
N CYS A 19 -0.52 -7.23 -18.99
CA CYS A 19 -1.48 -6.46 -19.78
C CYS A 19 -0.85 -5.18 -20.33
N LEU A 20 -0.12 -4.43 -19.50
CA LEU A 20 0.56 -3.21 -19.92
C LEU A 20 1.64 -3.50 -20.96
N ALA A 21 2.43 -4.56 -20.77
CA ALA A 21 3.44 -4.98 -21.74
C ALA A 21 2.81 -5.38 -23.09
N LEU A 22 1.70 -6.12 -23.08
CA LEU A 22 0.95 -6.46 -24.30
C LEU A 22 0.46 -5.22 -25.05
N LEU A 23 -0.08 -4.23 -24.33
CA LEU A 23 -0.48 -2.94 -24.92
C LEU A 23 0.74 -2.20 -25.51
N ALA A 24 1.87 -2.18 -24.78
CA ALA A 24 3.10 -1.52 -25.21
C ALA A 24 3.73 -2.18 -26.46
N LEU A 25 3.52 -3.48 -26.63
CA LEU A 25 4.01 -4.28 -27.76
C LEU A 25 3.02 -4.33 -28.93
N ASP A 26 1.95 -3.54 -28.89
CA ASP A 26 1.03 -3.43 -30.03
C ASP A 26 1.79 -3.02 -31.31
N GLY A 27 1.55 -3.76 -32.40
CA GLY A 27 2.24 -3.59 -33.68
C GLY A 27 3.72 -3.99 -33.71
N ALA A 28 4.27 -4.55 -32.63
CA ALA A 28 5.62 -5.14 -32.63
C ALA A 28 5.63 -6.47 -33.42
N ASP A 29 6.80 -6.84 -33.95
CA ASP A 29 6.98 -8.06 -34.76
C ASP A 29 6.44 -9.31 -34.03
N GLU A 30 5.54 -10.05 -34.69
CA GLU A 30 4.92 -11.29 -34.20
C GLU A 30 5.97 -12.38 -33.87
N GLY A 31 7.21 -12.24 -34.36
CA GLY A 31 8.35 -13.08 -34.00
C GLY A 31 8.83 -12.96 -32.54
N LEU A 32 8.30 -12.01 -31.76
CA LEU A 32 8.54 -11.92 -30.32
C LEU A 32 7.76 -13.04 -29.59
N VAL A 33 8.44 -14.16 -29.32
CA VAL A 33 7.90 -15.33 -28.57
C VAL A 33 7.16 -14.95 -27.28
N ALA A 34 7.49 -13.80 -26.68
CA ALA A 34 6.84 -13.29 -25.48
C ALA A 34 5.36 -12.89 -25.70
N VAL A 35 4.94 -12.38 -26.86
CA VAL A 35 3.55 -11.91 -27.05
C VAL A 35 2.53 -13.07 -27.02
N PRO A 36 2.70 -14.16 -27.78
CA PRO A 36 1.80 -15.31 -27.70
C PRO A 36 1.77 -15.93 -26.30
N ALA A 37 2.93 -16.01 -25.64
CA ALA A 37 3.03 -16.61 -24.33
C ALA A 37 2.37 -15.75 -23.23
N ALA A 38 2.41 -14.42 -23.33
CA ALA A 38 1.73 -13.52 -22.40
C ALA A 38 0.21 -13.65 -22.52
N TRP A 39 -0.29 -13.78 -23.75
CA TRP A 39 -1.69 -14.09 -23.95
C TRP A 39 -2.09 -15.46 -23.41
N GLN A 40 -1.26 -16.49 -23.61
CA GLN A 40 -1.49 -17.82 -23.05
C GLN A 40 -1.51 -17.79 -21.51
N PHE A 41 -0.64 -17.00 -20.89
CA PHE A 41 -0.65 -16.75 -19.46
C PHE A 41 -1.99 -16.14 -19.01
N LEU A 42 -2.48 -15.10 -19.69
CA LEU A 42 -3.79 -14.52 -19.39
C LEU A 42 -4.93 -15.52 -19.62
N ASP A 43 -4.93 -16.26 -20.73
CA ASP A 43 -5.94 -17.30 -21.00
C ASP A 43 -5.99 -18.36 -19.87
N ASN A 44 -4.83 -18.72 -19.31
CA ASN A 44 -4.73 -19.66 -18.17
C ASN A 44 -5.14 -19.03 -16.83
N ALA A 45 -5.00 -17.72 -16.67
CA ALA A 45 -5.41 -16.99 -15.47
C ALA A 45 -6.93 -16.75 -15.40
N ALA A 46 -7.64 -16.91 -16.52
CA ALA A 46 -9.09 -16.75 -16.58
C ALA A 46 -9.80 -17.82 -15.73
N THR A 47 -10.63 -17.37 -14.82
CA THR A 47 -11.44 -18.27 -13.99
C THR A 47 -12.77 -18.61 -14.66
N ARG A 48 -13.43 -19.69 -14.20
CA ARG A 48 -14.70 -20.17 -14.78
C ARG A 48 -15.83 -19.13 -14.74
N ASP A 49 -15.79 -18.18 -13.80
CA ASP A 49 -16.79 -17.10 -13.71
C ASP A 49 -16.41 -15.88 -14.55
N GLY A 50 -15.36 -15.94 -15.37
CA GLY A 50 -14.92 -14.87 -16.27
C GLY A 50 -14.04 -13.81 -15.61
N ALA A 51 -13.78 -13.90 -14.30
CA ALA A 51 -12.93 -12.95 -13.59
C ALA A 51 -11.45 -13.33 -13.67
N TYR A 52 -10.60 -12.35 -13.38
CA TYR A 52 -9.17 -12.51 -13.17
C TYR A 52 -8.84 -12.11 -11.74
N ARG A 53 -7.97 -12.87 -11.10
CA ARG A 53 -7.68 -12.75 -9.66
C ARG A 53 -6.18 -12.77 -9.43
N GLU A 54 -5.73 -11.94 -8.50
CA GLU A 54 -4.38 -12.05 -7.95
C GLU A 54 -4.27 -13.27 -7.01
N ALA A 55 -3.12 -13.42 -6.34
CA ALA A 55 -2.87 -14.53 -5.41
C ALA A 55 -3.97 -14.68 -4.33
N ARG A 56 -4.57 -13.57 -3.92
CA ARG A 56 -5.80 -13.60 -3.12
C ARG A 56 -7.03 -13.63 -4.03
N THR A 57 -7.87 -14.65 -3.84
CA THR A 57 -9.05 -14.91 -4.68
C THR A 57 -10.09 -13.80 -4.73
N GLU A 58 -10.14 -12.97 -3.69
CA GLU A 58 -11.02 -11.82 -3.60
C GLU A 58 -10.47 -10.62 -4.38
N ALA A 59 -9.16 -10.53 -4.65
CA ALA A 59 -8.56 -9.44 -5.40
C ALA A 59 -8.86 -9.56 -6.91
N THR A 60 -10.05 -9.08 -7.31
CA THR A 60 -10.60 -9.22 -8.67
C THR A 60 -10.34 -8.02 -9.58
N TRP A 61 -9.68 -6.97 -9.08
CA TRP A 61 -9.39 -5.75 -9.83
C TRP A 61 -8.68 -5.94 -11.19
N PRO A 62 -7.82 -6.98 -11.42
CA PRO A 62 -7.18 -7.15 -12.73
C PRO A 62 -8.16 -7.51 -13.84
N THR A 63 -9.40 -7.92 -13.51
CA THR A 63 -10.45 -8.24 -14.49
C THR A 63 -10.69 -7.08 -15.46
N ALA A 64 -10.67 -5.84 -14.97
CA ALA A 64 -10.85 -4.66 -15.81
C ALA A 64 -9.67 -4.44 -16.76
N LEU A 65 -8.44 -4.65 -16.28
CA LEU A 65 -7.22 -4.53 -17.09
C LEU A 65 -7.18 -5.55 -18.23
N VAL A 66 -7.53 -6.81 -17.96
CA VAL A 66 -7.54 -7.84 -19.00
C VAL A 66 -8.63 -7.56 -20.04
N LEU A 67 -9.82 -7.12 -19.61
CA LEU A 67 -10.86 -6.69 -20.53
C LEU A 67 -10.39 -5.53 -21.41
N PHE A 68 -9.77 -4.52 -20.81
CA PHE A 68 -9.23 -3.37 -21.54
C PHE A 68 -8.17 -3.80 -22.56
N ALA A 69 -7.19 -4.60 -22.16
CA ALA A 69 -6.12 -5.08 -23.04
C ALA A 69 -6.67 -5.83 -24.25
N ARG A 70 -7.64 -6.73 -24.04
CA ARG A 70 -8.31 -7.46 -25.11
C ARG A 70 -9.09 -6.54 -26.05
N ALA A 71 -9.92 -5.67 -25.49
CA ALA A 71 -10.75 -4.75 -26.28
C ALA A 71 -9.90 -3.75 -27.07
N ALA A 72 -8.85 -3.17 -26.45
CA ALA A 72 -7.97 -2.19 -27.08
C ALA A 72 -7.14 -2.80 -28.22
N LEU A 73 -6.74 -4.07 -28.09
CA LEU A 73 -5.98 -4.81 -29.11
C LEU A 73 -6.88 -5.61 -30.07
N SER A 74 -8.19 -5.34 -30.07
CA SER A 74 -9.18 -6.02 -30.91
C SER A 74 -9.14 -7.56 -30.84
N ARG A 75 -8.76 -8.11 -29.67
CA ARG A 75 -8.69 -9.54 -29.42
C ARG A 75 -9.98 -10.01 -28.75
N GLY A 76 -10.76 -10.86 -29.42
CA GLY A 76 -12.05 -11.36 -28.92
C GLY A 76 -11.98 -12.31 -27.70
N GLY A 77 -13.11 -12.93 -27.38
CA GLY A 77 -13.22 -13.92 -26.30
C GLY A 77 -13.25 -13.33 -24.90
N TYR A 78 -13.82 -12.15 -24.74
CA TYR A 78 -13.93 -11.43 -23.46
C TYR A 78 -15.37 -11.21 -23.00
N GLU A 79 -16.37 -11.84 -23.62
CA GLU A 79 -17.79 -11.66 -23.31
C GLU A 79 -18.10 -12.07 -21.87
N ALA A 80 -17.57 -13.22 -21.44
CA ALA A 80 -17.71 -13.69 -20.06
C ALA A 80 -17.01 -12.74 -19.07
N THR A 81 -15.86 -12.19 -19.44
CA THR A 81 -15.11 -11.22 -18.63
C THR A 81 -15.87 -9.90 -18.49
N ALA A 82 -16.44 -9.39 -19.57
CA ALA A 82 -17.26 -8.19 -19.56
C ALA A 82 -18.53 -8.38 -18.71
N GLN A 83 -19.24 -9.50 -18.89
CA GLN A 83 -20.40 -9.84 -18.07
C GLN A 83 -20.04 -9.95 -16.58
N ARG A 84 -18.90 -10.58 -16.26
CA ARG A 84 -18.44 -10.70 -14.88
C ARG A 84 -18.10 -9.35 -14.28
N LEU A 85 -17.40 -8.49 -15.03
CA LEU A 85 -17.05 -7.15 -14.57
C LEU A 85 -18.30 -6.31 -14.29
N LEU A 86 -19.36 -6.43 -15.10
CA LEU A 86 -20.65 -5.78 -14.85
C LEU A 86 -21.37 -6.26 -13.58
N GLN A 87 -21.08 -7.48 -13.11
CA GLN A 87 -21.63 -8.03 -11.87
C GLN A 87 -20.81 -7.65 -10.62
N LEU A 88 -19.53 -7.33 -10.79
CA LEU A 88 -18.68 -6.84 -9.70
C LEU A 88 -19.10 -5.43 -9.31
N ARG A 89 -19.27 -5.18 -8.02
CA ARG A 89 -19.64 -3.87 -7.48
C ARG A 89 -19.14 -3.69 -6.06
N GLY A 90 -18.81 -2.46 -5.70
CA GLY A 90 -18.39 -2.13 -4.34
C GLY A 90 -19.54 -2.26 -3.34
N ASN A 91 -19.19 -2.56 -2.09
CA ASN A 91 -20.14 -2.52 -0.97
C ASN A 91 -20.62 -1.10 -0.69
N ILE A 92 -21.85 -1.00 -0.18
CA ILE A 92 -22.44 0.22 0.37
C ILE A 92 -22.60 0.02 1.87
N VAL A 93 -22.10 0.95 2.69
CA VAL A 93 -22.45 0.98 4.11
C VAL A 93 -23.81 1.66 4.25
N PRO A 94 -24.79 1.06 4.95
CA PRO A 94 -25.95 1.80 5.40
C PRO A 94 -25.47 2.86 6.40
N THR A 95 -25.25 4.09 5.95
CA THR A 95 -25.00 5.21 6.84
C THR A 95 -26.32 5.71 7.38
N ASP A 96 -26.36 6.02 8.67
CA ASP A 96 -27.38 6.88 9.26
C ASP A 96 -27.52 8.14 8.39
N PRO A 97 -28.73 8.57 8.00
CA PRO A 97 -28.93 9.81 7.24
C PRO A 97 -28.16 11.02 7.82
N GLU A 98 -28.07 11.13 9.15
CA GLU A 98 -27.33 12.22 9.80
C GLU A 98 -25.81 12.15 9.53
N VAL A 99 -25.25 10.96 9.35
CA VAL A 99 -23.83 10.74 9.02
C VAL A 99 -23.59 10.92 7.52
N ALA A 100 -24.54 10.55 6.68
CA ALA A 100 -24.47 10.76 5.23
C ALA A 100 -24.41 12.27 4.89
N ASP A 101 -25.20 13.10 5.58
CA ASP A 101 -25.20 14.55 5.42
C ASP A 101 -23.89 15.22 5.90
N MET A 102 -23.08 14.52 6.69
CA MET A 102 -21.74 14.96 7.12
C MET A 102 -20.63 14.56 6.15
N MET A 103 -20.89 13.70 5.16
CA MET A 103 -19.92 13.30 4.15
C MET A 103 -20.00 14.23 2.94
N ASP A 104 -18.85 14.59 2.38
CA ASP A 104 -18.77 15.46 1.20
C ASP A 104 -18.85 14.70 -0.13
N ILE A 105 -19.30 13.44 -0.10
CA ILE A 105 -19.41 12.56 -1.26
C ILE A 105 -20.74 11.81 -1.22
N ASN A 106 -21.23 11.41 -2.40
CA ASN A 106 -22.43 10.59 -2.49
C ASN A 106 -22.10 9.12 -2.20
N VAL A 107 -22.40 8.67 -0.98
CA VAL A 107 -22.22 7.29 -0.51
C VAL A 107 -23.13 6.27 -1.20
N GLY A 108 -24.16 6.73 -1.92
CA GLY A 108 -25.04 5.90 -2.72
C GLY A 108 -24.49 5.55 -4.11
N LEU A 109 -23.40 6.20 -4.55
CA LEU A 109 -22.74 5.87 -5.81
C LEU A 109 -21.90 4.60 -5.65
N VAL A 110 -22.07 3.68 -6.60
CA VAL A 110 -21.38 2.39 -6.60
C VAL A 110 -20.51 2.29 -7.83
N GLY A 111 -19.27 1.90 -7.61
CA GLY A 111 -18.28 1.60 -8.64
C GLY A 111 -17.66 0.24 -8.35
N TRP A 112 -16.37 0.11 -8.65
CA TRP A 112 -15.67 -1.16 -8.51
C TRP A 112 -14.69 -1.15 -7.34
N PRO A 113 -14.56 -2.27 -6.62
CA PRO A 113 -13.61 -2.40 -5.52
C PRO A 113 -12.29 -3.02 -5.99
N TRP A 114 -11.24 -2.87 -5.17
CA TRP A 114 -9.99 -3.62 -5.34
C TRP A 114 -10.16 -5.12 -5.12
N ALA A 115 -11.03 -5.49 -4.17
CA ALA A 115 -11.34 -6.88 -3.86
C ALA A 115 -12.84 -7.06 -3.62
N ASP A 116 -13.36 -8.25 -3.93
CA ASP A 116 -14.73 -8.65 -3.68
C ASP A 116 -15.10 -8.43 -2.20
N GLY A 117 -16.27 -7.83 -1.96
CA GLY A 117 -16.71 -7.44 -0.62
C GLY A 117 -16.05 -6.18 -0.04
N ASN A 118 -15.23 -5.44 -0.78
CA ASN A 118 -14.74 -4.11 -0.37
C ASN A 118 -15.59 -2.97 -0.96
N PHE A 119 -15.37 -1.75 -0.48
CA PHE A 119 -15.99 -0.52 -1.00
C PHE A 119 -15.46 -0.14 -2.39
N SER A 120 -16.21 0.72 -3.08
CA SER A 120 -15.82 1.32 -4.37
C SER A 120 -14.59 2.24 -4.21
N TRP A 121 -13.61 2.10 -5.09
CA TRP A 121 -12.41 2.95 -5.15
C TRP A 121 -12.24 3.56 -6.55
N VAL A 122 -11.47 4.66 -6.63
CA VAL A 122 -11.34 5.46 -7.86
C VAL A 122 -10.70 4.65 -8.98
N GLU A 123 -9.55 4.03 -8.76
CA GLU A 123 -8.83 3.37 -9.86
C GLU A 123 -9.51 2.10 -10.39
N PRO A 124 -10.00 1.15 -9.56
CA PRO A 124 -10.76 0.03 -10.09
C PRO A 124 -12.01 0.49 -10.85
N THR A 125 -12.64 1.58 -10.39
CA THR A 125 -13.79 2.18 -11.10
C THR A 125 -13.37 2.78 -12.44
N ALA A 126 -12.28 3.54 -12.48
CA ALA A 126 -11.76 4.14 -13.70
C ALA A 126 -11.38 3.06 -14.73
N TRP A 127 -10.63 2.03 -14.31
CA TRP A 127 -10.30 0.90 -15.18
C TRP A 127 -11.54 0.17 -15.68
N ALA A 128 -12.51 -0.11 -14.81
CA ALA A 128 -13.71 -0.82 -15.21
C ALA A 128 -14.56 -0.01 -16.21
N CYS A 129 -14.76 1.28 -15.95
CA CYS A 129 -15.44 2.18 -16.87
C CYS A 129 -14.72 2.25 -18.23
N LEU A 130 -13.40 2.47 -18.22
CA LEU A 130 -12.59 2.55 -19.42
C LEU A 130 -12.67 1.23 -20.23
N ALA A 131 -12.50 0.09 -19.58
CA ALA A 131 -12.53 -1.23 -20.19
C ALA A 131 -13.90 -1.56 -20.82
N LEU A 132 -14.99 -1.34 -20.07
CA LEU A 132 -16.35 -1.61 -20.55
C LEU A 132 -16.73 -0.69 -21.71
N ARG A 133 -16.32 0.58 -21.66
CA ARG A 133 -16.52 1.52 -22.77
C ARG A 133 -15.76 1.09 -24.01
N LYS A 134 -14.48 0.71 -23.87
CA LYS A 134 -13.67 0.18 -24.99
C LYS A 134 -14.25 -1.11 -25.56
N ALA A 135 -14.88 -1.94 -24.73
CA ALA A 135 -15.58 -3.15 -25.14
C ALA A 135 -16.99 -2.91 -25.74
N GLY A 136 -17.41 -1.66 -25.94
CA GLY A 136 -18.71 -1.32 -26.53
C GLY A 136 -19.91 -1.34 -25.57
N LEU A 137 -19.67 -1.44 -24.26
CA LEU A 137 -20.69 -1.52 -23.21
C LEU A 137 -20.86 -0.19 -22.45
N GLY A 138 -20.46 0.93 -23.04
CA GLY A 138 -20.40 2.24 -22.39
C GLY A 138 -21.76 2.82 -21.95
N THR A 139 -22.86 2.33 -22.51
CA THR A 139 -24.24 2.77 -22.18
C THR A 139 -24.85 1.99 -21.02
N HIS A 140 -24.14 0.99 -20.46
CA HIS A 140 -24.65 0.19 -19.36
C HIS A 140 -24.77 1.02 -18.06
N ASN A 141 -25.83 0.81 -17.27
CA ASN A 141 -26.11 1.58 -16.05
C ASN A 141 -24.94 1.55 -15.04
N ALA A 142 -24.26 0.41 -14.89
CA ALA A 142 -23.07 0.30 -14.04
C ALA A 142 -21.94 1.27 -14.47
N VAL A 143 -21.72 1.44 -15.77
CA VAL A 143 -20.72 2.39 -16.31
C VAL A 143 -21.14 3.81 -15.97
N ALA A 144 -22.42 4.17 -16.14
CA ALA A 144 -22.93 5.47 -15.76
C ALA A 144 -22.73 5.76 -14.26
N GLN A 145 -23.04 4.80 -13.37
CA GLN A 145 -22.80 4.94 -11.94
C GLN A 145 -21.32 5.13 -11.60
N GLY A 146 -20.43 4.39 -12.24
CA GLY A 146 -18.98 4.53 -12.06
C GLY A 146 -18.45 5.89 -12.52
N LEU A 147 -18.89 6.38 -13.67
CA LEU A 147 -18.48 7.71 -14.16
C LEU A 147 -19.01 8.83 -13.25
N CYS A 148 -20.24 8.71 -12.74
CA CYS A 148 -20.76 9.62 -11.71
C CYS A 148 -19.92 9.55 -10.42
N LEU A 149 -19.53 8.34 -9.98
CA LEU A 149 -18.67 8.15 -8.81
C LEU A 149 -17.33 8.87 -8.95
N LEU A 150 -16.71 8.80 -10.13
CA LEU A 150 -15.45 9.48 -10.42
C LEU A 150 -15.60 11.00 -10.35
N LEU A 151 -16.66 11.56 -10.95
CA LEU A 151 -16.90 13.01 -10.91
C LEU A 151 -17.29 13.52 -9.52
N ASP A 152 -18.05 12.75 -8.75
CA ASP A 152 -18.41 13.05 -7.35
C ASP A 152 -17.17 13.12 -6.46
N ARG A 153 -16.18 12.26 -6.72
CA ARG A 153 -14.91 12.21 -5.97
C ARG A 153 -13.85 13.18 -6.50
N ALA A 154 -14.05 13.81 -7.66
CA ALA A 154 -13.12 14.80 -8.18
C ALA A 154 -13.06 16.04 -7.27
N LEU A 155 -11.84 16.51 -7.02
CA LEU A 155 -11.58 17.68 -6.18
C LEU A 155 -11.92 18.96 -6.94
N ASP A 156 -12.32 19.99 -6.20
CA ASP A 156 -12.82 21.25 -6.79
C ASP A 156 -11.68 22.06 -7.46
N ASP A 157 -10.45 21.93 -6.98
CA ASP A 157 -9.23 22.51 -7.55
C ASP A 157 -8.57 21.62 -8.62
N GLY A 158 -9.19 20.49 -8.94
CA GLY A 158 -8.79 19.59 -10.02
C GLY A 158 -8.20 18.28 -9.54
N GLY A 159 -8.34 17.28 -10.40
CA GLY A 159 -7.83 15.94 -10.16
C GLY A 159 -8.68 15.15 -9.18
N ILE A 160 -8.14 14.02 -8.75
CA ILE A 160 -8.79 13.08 -7.85
C ILE A 160 -7.72 12.35 -7.03
N ASN A 161 -8.08 11.89 -5.84
CA ASN A 161 -7.26 10.98 -5.05
C ASN A 161 -7.72 9.51 -5.27
N TYR A 162 -7.30 8.58 -4.41
CA TYR A 162 -7.67 7.17 -4.56
C TYR A 162 -9.10 6.84 -4.07
N GLY A 163 -9.71 7.66 -3.19
CA GLY A 163 -11.00 7.44 -2.54
C GLY A 163 -11.79 8.74 -2.24
N ASN A 164 -11.97 9.07 -0.94
CA ASN A 164 -12.83 10.18 -0.50
C ASN A 164 -12.11 11.54 -0.62
N ARG A 165 -12.88 12.60 -0.92
CA ARG A 165 -12.35 13.98 -0.98
C ARG A 165 -11.92 14.49 0.38
N ARG A 166 -12.71 14.22 1.42
CA ARG A 166 -12.33 14.49 2.82
C ARG A 166 -12.12 13.22 3.62
N VAL A 167 -11.08 13.23 4.43
CA VAL A 167 -10.81 12.22 5.45
C VAL A 167 -10.61 12.94 6.78
N LEU A 168 -11.45 12.62 7.76
CA LEU A 168 -11.42 13.22 9.11
C LEU A 168 -11.52 14.77 9.09
N GLY A 169 -12.35 15.31 8.19
CA GLY A 169 -12.59 16.75 8.06
C GLY A 169 -11.54 17.52 7.25
N GLN A 170 -10.41 16.89 6.92
CA GLN A 170 -9.38 17.49 6.09
C GLN A 170 -9.59 17.13 4.62
N LEU A 171 -9.38 18.12 3.75
CA LEU A 171 -9.35 17.88 2.31
C LEU A 171 -8.07 17.11 1.96
N THR A 172 -8.23 16.08 1.15
CA THR A 172 -7.12 15.29 0.62
C THR A 172 -6.52 15.98 -0.62
N GLU A 173 -5.32 15.57 -0.99
CA GLU A 173 -4.63 16.09 -2.18
C GLU A 173 -4.95 15.21 -3.40
N PRO A 174 -5.11 15.80 -4.60
CA PRO A 174 -5.21 15.04 -5.84
C PRO A 174 -3.89 14.31 -6.13
N ILE A 175 -3.97 13.19 -6.87
CA ILE A 175 -2.82 12.34 -7.21
C ILE A 175 -2.80 12.15 -8.74
N PRO A 176 -1.62 12.25 -9.40
CA PRO A 176 -1.54 12.18 -10.86
C PRO A 176 -2.10 10.89 -11.47
N VAL A 177 -1.74 9.72 -10.93
CA VAL A 177 -2.13 8.41 -11.50
C VAL A 177 -3.66 8.17 -11.46
N PRO A 178 -4.35 8.26 -10.31
CA PRO A 178 -5.82 8.21 -10.27
C PRO A 178 -6.49 9.25 -11.17
N THR A 179 -5.90 10.45 -11.26
CA THR A 179 -6.42 11.53 -12.12
C THR A 179 -6.34 11.15 -13.59
N ALA A 180 -5.21 10.60 -14.03
CA ALA A 180 -5.06 10.17 -15.41
C ALA A 180 -6.06 9.06 -15.77
N LEU A 181 -6.18 8.04 -14.94
CA LEU A 181 -7.14 6.95 -15.16
C LEU A 181 -8.58 7.46 -15.19
N MET A 182 -8.94 8.37 -14.26
CA MET A 182 -10.24 9.03 -14.27
C MET A 182 -10.50 9.78 -15.59
N LEU A 183 -9.54 10.57 -16.06
CA LEU A 183 -9.66 11.33 -17.31
C LEU A 183 -9.82 10.40 -18.51
N LEU A 184 -9.02 9.33 -18.58
CA LEU A 184 -9.18 8.33 -19.64
C LEU A 184 -10.57 7.69 -19.63
N ALA A 185 -11.15 7.42 -18.45
CA ALA A 185 -12.50 6.91 -18.33
C ALA A 185 -13.59 7.94 -18.68
N LEU A 186 -13.34 9.25 -18.52
CA LEU A 186 -14.31 10.35 -18.70
C LEU A 186 -14.31 11.00 -20.10
N GLN A 187 -13.56 10.48 -21.06
CA GLN A 187 -13.59 10.99 -22.45
C GLN A 187 -15.04 11.07 -22.98
N LYS A 188 -15.40 12.15 -23.69
CA LYS A 188 -16.75 12.39 -24.24
C LYS A 188 -17.89 12.48 -23.21
N VAL A 189 -17.62 12.66 -21.91
CA VAL A 189 -18.66 12.95 -20.90
C VAL A 189 -19.00 14.45 -20.89
N GLU A 190 -20.27 14.80 -20.71
CA GLU A 190 -20.75 16.19 -20.86
C GLU A 190 -20.32 17.18 -19.75
N ASP A 191 -19.90 16.73 -18.56
CA ASP A 191 -19.40 17.62 -17.49
C ASP A 191 -17.97 18.13 -17.79
N GLN A 192 -17.89 19.09 -18.70
CA GLN A 192 -16.63 19.65 -19.19
C GLN A 192 -15.88 20.50 -18.16
N SER A 193 -16.51 20.89 -17.05
CA SER A 193 -15.90 21.79 -16.07
C SER A 193 -14.88 21.06 -15.20
N ARG A 194 -15.29 19.98 -14.52
CA ARG A 194 -14.41 19.16 -13.66
C ARG A 194 -13.32 18.47 -14.47
N ILE A 195 -13.65 17.98 -15.67
CA ILE A 195 -12.69 17.36 -16.59
C ILE A 195 -11.59 18.35 -16.96
N ARG A 196 -11.95 19.60 -17.30
CA ARG A 196 -10.96 20.63 -17.64
C ARG A 196 -10.04 20.97 -16.47
N THR A 197 -10.57 21.13 -15.27
CA THR A 197 -9.75 21.42 -14.07
C THR A 197 -8.82 20.24 -13.75
N ALA A 198 -9.31 19.00 -13.90
CA ALA A 198 -8.48 17.81 -13.71
C ALA A 198 -7.37 17.66 -14.76
N LEU A 199 -7.63 18.00 -16.03
CA LEU A 199 -6.59 18.08 -17.07
C LEU A 199 -5.53 19.11 -16.71
N GLN A 200 -5.93 20.31 -16.27
CA GLN A 200 -5.00 21.36 -15.86
C GLN A 200 -4.11 20.92 -14.69
N TYR A 201 -4.71 20.28 -13.68
CA TYR A 201 -3.96 19.71 -12.57
C TYR A 201 -2.94 18.66 -13.05
N LEU A 202 -3.37 17.68 -13.85
CA LEU A 202 -2.50 16.59 -14.30
C LEU A 202 -1.31 17.10 -15.11
N LEU A 203 -1.57 17.98 -16.08
CA LEU A 203 -0.52 18.53 -16.93
C LEU A 203 0.48 19.34 -16.10
N ARG A 204 -0.01 20.19 -15.18
CA ARG A 204 0.87 20.95 -14.26
C ARG A 204 1.71 20.01 -13.39
N ALA A 205 1.08 19.02 -12.77
CA ALA A 205 1.77 18.05 -11.91
C ALA A 205 2.84 17.25 -12.67
N ALA A 206 2.61 16.95 -13.95
CA ALA A 206 3.56 16.27 -14.81
C ALA A 206 4.76 17.15 -15.15
N PHE A 207 4.54 18.41 -15.55
CA PHE A 207 5.63 19.36 -15.82
C PHE A 207 6.50 19.64 -14.58
N ASP A 208 5.88 19.69 -13.40
CA ASP A 208 6.57 19.89 -12.11
C ASP A 208 7.28 18.60 -11.60
N SER A 209 7.24 17.49 -12.36
CA SER A 209 7.78 16.19 -11.96
C SER A 209 8.78 15.63 -12.97
N SER A 210 9.73 14.83 -12.49
CA SER A 210 10.60 13.98 -13.32
C SER A 210 10.23 12.49 -13.21
N ASP A 211 9.09 12.19 -12.56
CA ASP A 211 8.65 10.82 -12.39
C ASP A 211 8.10 10.24 -13.70
N LEU A 212 8.65 9.10 -14.12
CA LEU A 212 8.31 8.43 -15.38
C LEU A 212 6.84 8.06 -15.48
N GLU A 213 6.21 7.60 -14.39
CA GLU A 213 4.82 7.17 -14.41
C GLU A 213 3.87 8.38 -14.50
N HIS A 214 4.16 9.46 -13.79
CA HIS A 214 3.42 10.72 -13.92
C HIS A 214 3.49 11.28 -15.35
N LEU A 215 4.69 11.34 -15.93
CA LEU A 215 4.92 11.84 -17.28
C LEU A 215 4.22 10.95 -18.32
N ALA A 216 4.38 9.63 -18.24
CA ALA A 216 3.77 8.69 -19.18
C ALA A 216 2.24 8.81 -19.20
N TRP A 217 1.61 8.83 -18.01
CA TRP A 217 0.16 8.98 -17.92
C TRP A 217 -0.33 10.33 -18.43
N ALA A 218 0.40 11.41 -18.17
CA ALA A 218 0.05 12.74 -18.68
C ALA A 218 0.13 12.81 -20.21
N VAL A 219 1.13 12.19 -20.83
CA VAL A 219 1.24 12.09 -22.30
C VAL A 219 0.07 11.29 -22.88
N ILE A 220 -0.24 10.12 -22.31
CA ILE A 220 -1.36 9.27 -22.77
C ILE A 220 -2.69 10.04 -22.67
N VAL A 221 -2.93 10.76 -21.58
CA VAL A 221 -4.12 11.59 -21.41
C VAL A 221 -4.14 12.76 -22.38
N ALA A 222 -3.05 13.47 -22.55
CA ALA A 222 -2.97 14.59 -23.49
C ALA A 222 -3.32 14.13 -24.92
N ALA A 223 -2.76 12.99 -25.36
CA ALA A 223 -3.10 12.38 -26.65
C ALA A 223 -4.58 11.97 -26.74
N ALA A 224 -5.15 11.37 -25.69
CA ALA A 224 -6.57 10.99 -25.65
C ALA A 224 -7.53 12.20 -25.74
N TYR A 225 -7.09 13.38 -25.30
CA TYR A 225 -7.84 14.63 -25.36
C TYR A 225 -7.43 15.55 -26.52
N SER A 226 -6.57 15.08 -27.45
CA SER A 226 -6.03 15.87 -28.56
C SER A 226 -5.36 17.18 -28.10
N ILE A 227 -4.67 17.14 -26.96
CA ILE A 227 -3.87 18.22 -26.40
C ILE A 227 -2.42 18.02 -26.86
N SER A 228 -1.72 19.11 -27.20
CA SER A 228 -0.31 19.09 -27.55
C SER A 228 0.52 18.49 -26.41
N HIS A 229 1.34 17.48 -26.72
CA HIS A 229 2.06 16.68 -25.74
C HIS A 229 3.58 16.58 -26.01
N THR A 230 4.07 17.22 -27.08
CA THR A 230 5.48 17.17 -27.51
C THR A 230 6.49 17.54 -26.42
N GLU A 231 6.16 18.52 -25.56
CA GLU A 231 7.04 18.91 -24.45
C GLU A 231 7.08 17.85 -23.34
N LEU A 232 5.92 17.25 -23.03
CA LEU A 232 5.82 16.16 -22.05
C LEU A 232 6.54 14.91 -22.55
N GLU A 233 6.44 14.58 -23.84
CA GLU A 233 7.20 13.50 -24.46
C GLU A 233 8.72 13.74 -24.37
N ALA A 234 9.17 14.98 -24.64
CA ALA A 234 10.57 15.34 -24.52
C ALA A 234 11.06 15.20 -23.07
N GLN A 235 10.26 15.60 -22.09
CA GLN A 235 10.56 15.43 -20.67
C GLN A 235 10.59 13.95 -20.25
N LEU A 236 9.65 13.13 -20.76
CA LEU A 236 9.64 11.69 -20.56
C LEU A 236 10.93 11.04 -21.09
N TRP A 237 11.38 11.42 -22.29
CA TRP A 237 12.65 10.96 -22.86
C TRP A 237 13.85 11.31 -21.98
N GLN A 238 13.86 12.52 -21.40
CA GLN A 238 14.94 12.95 -20.50
C GLN A 238 14.93 12.23 -19.15
N ALA A 239 13.75 11.85 -18.67
CA ALA A 239 13.59 11.13 -17.40
C ALA A 239 13.97 9.65 -17.48
N LEU A 240 14.08 9.06 -18.69
CA LEU A 240 14.46 7.66 -18.86
C LEU A 240 15.92 7.44 -18.43
N PRO A 241 16.21 6.44 -17.58
CA PRO A 241 17.58 6.11 -17.20
C PRO A 241 18.34 5.52 -18.39
N ALA A 242 19.66 5.71 -18.40
CA ALA A 242 20.53 5.11 -19.42
C ALA A 242 20.49 3.56 -19.41
N ASP A 243 20.30 2.97 -18.24
CA ASP A 243 20.13 1.53 -18.04
C ASP A 243 18.66 1.19 -17.76
N LEU A 244 17.93 0.84 -18.81
CA LEU A 244 16.50 0.49 -18.72
C LEU A 244 16.24 -0.80 -17.95
N SER A 245 17.24 -1.65 -17.72
CA SER A 245 17.08 -2.91 -16.98
C SER A 245 16.72 -2.69 -15.50
N ARG A 246 16.92 -1.46 -15.00
CA ARG A 246 16.58 -1.04 -13.64
C ARG A 246 15.11 -0.66 -13.46
N LEU A 247 14.37 -0.48 -14.56
CA LEU A 247 12.95 -0.15 -14.50
C LEU A 247 12.11 -1.40 -14.28
N SER A 248 11.05 -1.25 -13.50
CA SER A 248 9.98 -2.25 -13.43
C SER A 248 9.35 -2.48 -14.81
N SER A 249 8.90 -3.71 -15.09
CA SER A 249 8.24 -4.03 -16.37
C SER A 249 7.04 -3.13 -16.62
N ARG A 250 6.30 -2.80 -15.54
CA ARG A 250 5.18 -1.86 -15.56
C ARG A 250 5.58 -0.47 -16.04
N ARG A 251 6.64 0.13 -15.48
CA ARG A 251 7.08 1.48 -15.86
C ARG A 251 7.65 1.52 -17.27
N LEU A 252 8.41 0.49 -17.66
CA LEU A 252 8.92 0.38 -19.02
C LEU A 252 7.77 0.27 -20.03
N ALA A 253 6.76 -0.54 -19.74
CA ALA A 253 5.57 -0.64 -20.59
C ALA A 253 4.80 0.68 -20.68
N LEU A 254 4.60 1.38 -19.56
CA LEU A 254 3.94 2.70 -19.54
C LEU A 254 4.73 3.74 -20.33
N ALA A 255 6.05 3.78 -20.19
CA ALA A 255 6.90 4.66 -20.97
C ALA A 255 6.75 4.36 -22.46
N ILE A 256 6.82 3.10 -22.88
CA ILE A 256 6.64 2.70 -24.30
C ILE A 256 5.24 3.07 -24.82
N LEU A 257 4.19 2.96 -23.99
CA LEU A 257 2.83 3.35 -24.35
C LEU A 257 2.69 4.86 -24.56
N ALA A 258 3.43 5.63 -23.79
CA ALA A 258 3.46 7.09 -23.88
C ALA A 258 4.39 7.59 -24.99
N LEU A 259 5.33 6.77 -25.48
CA LEU A 259 6.17 7.10 -26.62
C LEU A 259 5.39 6.82 -27.92
N ASP A 260 5.02 7.87 -28.64
CA ASP A 260 4.18 7.84 -29.85
C ASP A 260 2.72 7.40 -29.57
N PRO A 261 2.01 8.14 -28.69
CA PRO A 261 0.67 7.78 -28.23
C PRO A 261 -0.37 7.94 -29.35
N ASP A 262 -0.10 8.82 -30.33
CA ASP A 262 -0.97 9.07 -31.49
C ASP A 262 -1.02 7.89 -32.45
N LYS A 263 0.13 7.25 -32.71
CA LYS A 263 0.19 6.05 -33.55
C LYS A 263 -0.50 4.87 -32.91
N ARG A 264 -0.42 4.73 -31.58
CA ARG A 264 -1.02 3.62 -30.84
C ARG A 264 -2.53 3.81 -30.63
N ALA A 265 -2.97 5.01 -30.27
CA ALA A 265 -4.38 5.37 -30.05
C ALA A 265 -5.20 4.40 -29.15
N LEU A 266 -4.55 3.51 -28.38
CA LEU A 266 -5.20 2.42 -27.67
C LEU A 266 -6.18 2.90 -26.60
N PHE A 267 -5.88 4.04 -25.98
CA PHE A 267 -6.69 4.64 -24.92
C PHE A 267 -7.77 5.60 -25.43
N ARG A 268 -7.81 5.93 -26.72
CA ARG A 268 -8.82 6.82 -27.30
C ARG A 268 -10.19 6.15 -27.35
N LEU A 269 -11.22 6.96 -27.06
CA LEU A 269 -12.64 6.60 -27.15
C LEU A 269 -13.38 7.46 -28.18
N ASP A 270 -12.69 7.89 -29.24
CA ASP A 270 -13.20 8.88 -30.20
C ASP A 270 -14.44 8.46 -30.98
N ASP A 271 -14.58 7.15 -31.24
CA ASP A 271 -15.72 6.58 -31.97
C ASP A 271 -16.99 6.47 -31.11
N LEU A 272 -16.92 6.79 -29.81
CA LEU A 272 -18.07 6.73 -28.91
C LEU A 272 -18.84 8.05 -28.91
N PRO A 273 -20.19 8.01 -28.87
CA PRO A 273 -21.00 9.21 -28.73
C PRO A 273 -20.75 9.90 -27.38
N SER A 274 -21.05 11.20 -27.33
CA SER A 274 -21.09 11.94 -26.07
C SER A 274 -22.09 11.31 -25.10
N LEU A 275 -21.72 11.23 -23.82
CA LEU A 275 -22.52 10.59 -22.79
C LEU A 275 -22.97 11.64 -21.76
N ALA A 276 -24.28 11.92 -21.76
CA ALA A 276 -24.95 12.53 -20.63
C ALA A 276 -25.04 11.51 -19.49
N ILE A 277 -24.51 11.84 -18.32
CA ILE A 277 -24.50 10.93 -17.17
C ILE A 277 -25.49 11.40 -16.11
N ALA A 278 -26.41 10.51 -15.75
CA ALA A 278 -27.27 10.65 -14.59
C ALA A 278 -27.40 9.26 -13.94
N PRO A 279 -27.32 9.14 -12.61
CA PRO A 279 -27.56 7.87 -11.94
C PRO A 279 -29.06 7.52 -12.08
N ASN A 280 -29.38 6.44 -12.79
CA ASN A 280 -30.78 6.10 -13.11
C ASN A 280 -31.48 5.23 -12.04
N GLU A 281 -30.74 4.51 -11.19
CA GLU A 281 -31.31 3.67 -10.11
C GLU A 281 -30.39 3.62 -8.88
N LYS A 282 -30.97 3.50 -7.67
CA LYS A 282 -30.20 3.20 -6.45
C LYS A 282 -29.68 1.76 -6.53
N ALA A 283 -28.37 1.58 -6.39
CA ALA A 283 -27.78 0.25 -6.35
C ALA A 283 -28.25 -0.51 -5.09
N ALA A 284 -28.68 -1.76 -5.27
CA ALA A 284 -28.97 -2.66 -4.16
C ALA A 284 -27.67 -3.05 -3.43
N PRO A 285 -27.71 -3.31 -2.11
CA PRO A 285 -26.57 -3.84 -1.39
C PRO A 285 -25.98 -5.08 -2.07
N TYR A 286 -24.66 -5.22 -2.05
CA TYR A 286 -24.02 -6.44 -2.49
C TYR A 286 -24.03 -7.46 -1.34
N GLU A 287 -24.56 -8.65 -1.59
CA GLU A 287 -24.47 -9.78 -0.67
C GLU A 287 -23.33 -10.70 -1.12
N PRO A 288 -22.19 -10.74 -0.41
CA PRO A 288 -21.12 -11.66 -0.74
C PRO A 288 -21.61 -13.11 -0.59
N LYS A 289 -21.23 -13.98 -1.52
CA LYS A 289 -21.57 -15.41 -1.43
C LYS A 289 -20.88 -16.03 -0.22
N ALA A 290 -21.66 -16.69 0.64
CA ALA A 290 -21.11 -17.46 1.75
C ALA A 290 -20.17 -18.56 1.23
N PRO A 291 -19.04 -18.82 1.91
CA PRO A 291 -18.15 -19.89 1.51
C PRO A 291 -18.86 -21.25 1.59
N PRO A 292 -18.55 -22.19 0.67
CA PRO A 292 -19.09 -23.55 0.70
C PRO A 292 -18.97 -24.22 2.07
N ILE A 293 -19.93 -25.08 2.42
CA ILE A 293 -19.99 -25.76 3.73
C ILE A 293 -18.68 -26.48 4.06
N TRP A 294 -18.06 -27.16 3.08
CA TRP A 294 -16.80 -27.87 3.28
C TRP A 294 -15.65 -26.93 3.67
N GLN A 295 -15.59 -25.70 3.13
CA GLN A 295 -14.61 -24.70 3.54
C GLN A 295 -14.83 -24.25 4.99
N ARG A 296 -16.09 -24.12 5.41
CA ARG A 296 -16.44 -23.79 6.80
C ARG A 296 -16.00 -24.88 7.78
N VAL A 297 -16.09 -26.15 7.38
CA VAL A 297 -15.59 -27.30 8.17
C VAL A 297 -14.06 -27.27 8.29
N VAL A 298 -13.34 -27.13 7.18
CA VAL A 298 -11.86 -27.04 7.17
C VAL A 298 -11.37 -25.87 8.01
N SER A 299 -12.03 -24.71 7.87
CA SER A 299 -11.81 -23.51 8.68
C SER A 299 -12.02 -23.78 10.18
N GLY A 300 -13.08 -24.51 10.55
CA GLY A 300 -13.33 -24.93 11.93
C GLY A 300 -12.23 -25.80 12.51
N ILE A 301 -11.78 -26.82 11.77
CA ILE A 301 -10.67 -27.71 12.19
C ILE A 301 -9.38 -26.91 12.37
N ARG A 302 -9.04 -26.04 11.41
CA ARG A 302 -7.84 -25.19 11.49
C ARG A 302 -7.87 -24.29 12.71
N ARG A 303 -9.01 -23.66 13.02
CA ARG A 303 -9.16 -22.83 14.23
C ARG A 303 -8.90 -23.62 15.51
N VAL A 304 -9.34 -24.87 15.60
CA VAL A 304 -9.06 -25.73 16.76
C VAL A 304 -7.57 -25.99 16.90
N LEU A 305 -6.88 -26.30 15.79
CA LEU A 305 -5.43 -26.52 15.79
C LEU A 305 -4.65 -25.26 16.21
N VAL A 306 -5.00 -24.10 15.67
CA VAL A 306 -4.34 -22.82 16.02
C VAL A 306 -4.57 -22.47 17.50
N ARG A 307 -5.77 -22.69 18.03
CA ARG A 307 -6.04 -22.52 19.48
C ARG A 307 -5.20 -23.46 20.35
N GLY A 308 -4.95 -24.68 19.88
CA GLY A 308 -4.02 -25.61 20.54
C GLY A 308 -2.58 -25.07 20.58
N LEU A 309 -2.09 -24.52 19.47
CA LEU A 309 -0.77 -23.88 19.40
C LEU A 309 -0.69 -22.63 20.30
N GLU A 310 -1.74 -21.81 20.33
CA GLU A 310 -1.85 -20.63 21.19
C GLU A 310 -1.75 -21.01 22.68
N ALA A 311 -2.38 -22.10 23.10
CA ALA A 311 -2.33 -22.57 24.48
C ALA A 311 -0.91 -22.93 24.93
N VAL A 312 -0.09 -23.47 24.02
CA VAL A 312 1.29 -23.91 24.28
C VAL A 312 2.30 -22.77 24.09
N ARG A 313 1.94 -21.67 23.42
CA ARG A 313 2.82 -20.50 23.24
C ARG A 313 3.29 -19.96 24.59
N SER A 314 4.58 -19.70 24.70
CA SER A 314 5.21 -18.97 25.81
C SER A 314 5.53 -17.54 25.39
N PHE A 315 5.73 -16.67 26.38
CA PHE A 315 6.31 -15.35 26.13
C PHE A 315 7.73 -15.48 25.57
N PRO A 316 8.25 -14.43 24.90
CA PRO A 316 9.66 -14.34 24.55
C PRO A 316 10.57 -14.56 25.76
N ASP A 317 11.69 -15.24 25.55
CA ASP A 317 12.67 -15.59 26.61
C ASP A 317 13.26 -14.35 27.29
N SER A 318 13.35 -13.24 26.57
CA SER A 318 13.75 -11.94 27.11
C SER A 318 12.91 -10.84 26.49
N SER A 319 12.43 -9.94 27.36
CA SER A 319 11.74 -8.71 26.99
C SER A 319 12.61 -7.48 27.23
N ALA A 320 13.95 -7.64 27.26
CA ALA A 320 14.86 -6.52 27.51
C ALA A 320 14.77 -5.46 26.40
N VAL A 321 14.76 -4.19 26.80
CA VAL A 321 14.70 -3.03 25.90
C VAL A 321 15.83 -2.09 26.24
N HIS A 322 16.58 -1.66 25.23
CA HIS A 322 17.66 -0.69 25.38
C HIS A 322 17.24 0.69 24.88
N ILE A 323 17.44 1.73 25.69
CA ILE A 323 17.30 3.13 25.29
C ILE A 323 18.69 3.76 25.25
N ALA A 324 19.11 4.24 24.08
CA ALA A 324 20.35 4.98 23.92
C ALA A 324 20.11 6.48 23.76
N ASP A 325 21.09 7.27 24.18
CA ASP A 325 21.16 8.70 23.89
C ASP A 325 21.56 8.90 22.43
N ALA A 326 20.74 9.61 21.67
CA ALA A 326 21.02 9.96 20.28
C ALA A 326 20.49 11.38 20.03
N PRO A 327 21.24 12.42 20.41
CA PRO A 327 20.72 13.78 20.53
C PRO A 327 20.32 14.39 19.19
N THR A 328 20.92 13.97 18.07
CA THR A 328 20.57 14.45 16.72
C THR A 328 20.85 13.34 15.70
N TYR A 329 20.37 13.51 14.46
CA TYR A 329 20.71 12.61 13.36
C TYR A 329 22.17 12.74 12.88
N ASP A 330 22.90 13.79 13.31
CA ASP A 330 24.30 14.02 12.96
C ASP A 330 25.28 13.37 13.97
N ALA A 331 24.76 12.77 15.04
CA ALA A 331 25.56 11.99 15.97
C ALA A 331 26.13 10.73 15.28
N ASP A 332 27.13 10.09 15.90
CA ASP A 332 27.66 8.80 15.43
C ASP A 332 26.66 7.66 15.73
N LEU A 333 25.59 7.62 14.94
CA LEU A 333 24.50 6.66 15.08
C LEU A 333 24.99 5.22 14.92
N VAL A 334 25.97 4.96 14.06
CA VAL A 334 26.51 3.61 13.84
C VAL A 334 27.17 3.08 15.12
N SER A 335 27.99 3.90 15.79
CA SER A 335 28.60 3.52 17.06
C SER A 335 27.55 3.31 18.16
N ILE A 336 26.53 4.17 18.23
CA ILE A 336 25.41 4.03 19.18
C ILE A 336 24.68 2.69 18.95
N LEU A 337 24.32 2.39 17.70
CA LEU A 337 23.63 1.16 17.32
C LEU A 337 24.46 -0.09 17.67
N LYS A 338 25.77 -0.09 17.41
CA LYS A 338 26.68 -1.19 17.78
C LYS A 338 26.73 -1.42 19.30
N GLN A 339 26.76 -0.35 20.10
CA GLN A 339 26.75 -0.45 21.55
C GLN A 339 25.43 -1.04 22.06
N GLN A 340 24.28 -0.59 21.54
CA GLN A 340 22.98 -1.17 21.90
C GLN A 340 22.91 -2.65 21.49
N PHE A 341 23.31 -2.96 20.26
CA PHE A 341 23.21 -4.30 19.70
C PHE A 341 24.11 -5.32 20.41
N ALA A 342 25.19 -4.89 21.07
CA ALA A 342 26.04 -5.77 21.87
C ALA A 342 25.25 -6.58 22.92
N HIS A 343 24.15 -6.03 23.46
CA HIS A 343 23.27 -6.73 24.40
C HIS A 343 22.39 -7.81 23.75
N PHE A 344 22.17 -7.74 22.44
CA PHE A 344 21.29 -8.63 21.68
C PHE A 344 22.08 -9.61 20.77
N ARG A 345 23.37 -9.35 20.53
CA ARG A 345 24.26 -10.14 19.65
C ARG A 345 24.29 -11.63 20.01
N GLY A 346 24.18 -11.97 21.29
CA GLY A 346 24.15 -13.37 21.73
C GLY A 346 22.89 -14.14 21.30
N ALA A 347 21.82 -13.44 20.95
CA ALA A 347 20.55 -14.05 20.56
C ALA A 347 20.13 -13.77 19.11
N ILE A 348 20.76 -12.79 18.46
CA ILE A 348 20.55 -12.45 17.06
C ILE A 348 21.92 -12.25 16.42
N SER A 349 22.23 -13.06 15.40
CA SER A 349 23.39 -12.86 14.55
C SER A 349 22.96 -12.18 13.25
N LEU A 350 23.66 -11.10 12.88
CA LEU A 350 23.53 -10.49 11.55
C LEU A 350 24.57 -11.04 10.57
N ALA A 351 25.63 -11.68 11.07
CA ALA A 351 26.72 -12.19 10.25
C ALA A 351 26.22 -13.24 9.25
N GLU A 352 26.60 -13.07 7.98
CA GLU A 352 26.25 -13.96 6.85
C GLU A 352 24.74 -14.09 6.62
N LYS A 353 23.94 -13.13 7.10
CA LYS A 353 22.48 -13.12 6.95
C LYS A 353 22.02 -12.16 5.87
N ARG A 354 20.85 -12.46 5.30
CA ARG A 354 20.04 -11.51 4.56
C ARG A 354 19.17 -10.72 5.54
N VAL A 355 19.51 -9.45 5.71
CA VAL A 355 18.82 -8.54 6.64
C VAL A 355 17.84 -7.66 5.87
N VAL A 356 16.55 -7.78 6.20
CA VAL A 356 15.49 -6.94 5.64
C VAL A 356 15.13 -5.85 6.65
N LEU A 357 15.33 -4.60 6.23
CA LEU A 357 15.03 -3.41 7.00
C LEU A 357 13.67 -2.87 6.58
N LYS A 358 12.75 -2.78 7.53
CA LYS A 358 11.40 -2.29 7.30
C LYS A 358 11.21 -0.90 7.95
N PRO A 359 11.51 0.22 7.26
CA PRO A 359 11.24 1.57 7.75
C PRO A 359 9.74 1.84 7.92
N ASN A 360 9.37 2.99 8.47
CA ASN A 360 8.04 3.55 8.29
C ASN A 360 8.11 4.58 7.15
N LEU A 361 7.48 4.27 6.01
CA LEU A 361 7.41 5.19 4.88
C LEU A 361 5.96 5.28 4.38
N VAL A 362 5.38 6.47 4.52
CA VAL A 362 3.95 6.75 4.24
C VAL A 362 3.78 7.94 3.30
N GLU A 363 4.53 9.02 3.48
CA GLU A 363 4.39 10.25 2.70
C GLU A 363 5.68 10.72 2.03
N TYR A 364 5.56 11.52 0.95
CA TYR A 364 6.72 12.02 0.21
C TYR A 364 7.31 13.31 0.80
N GLN A 365 6.58 14.00 1.67
CA GLN A 365 6.96 15.33 2.16
C GLN A 365 8.10 15.25 3.17
N ARG A 366 9.32 15.62 2.75
CA ARG A 366 10.54 15.60 3.59
C ARG A 366 10.44 16.49 4.84
N SER A 367 9.68 17.57 4.77
CA SER A 367 9.49 18.52 5.87
C SER A 367 8.56 18.01 6.97
N LYS A 368 7.94 16.84 6.79
CA LYS A 368 7.05 16.24 7.79
C LYS A 368 7.73 15.05 8.47
N VAL A 369 7.51 14.96 9.77
CA VAL A 369 7.99 13.88 10.66
C VAL A 369 7.04 12.68 10.65
N ILE A 370 6.69 12.23 9.44
CA ILE A 370 5.81 11.07 9.23
C ILE A 370 6.63 9.79 9.14
N ASN A 371 7.73 9.83 8.40
CA ASN A 371 8.54 8.67 8.05
C ASN A 371 9.74 8.49 8.99
N THR A 372 10.27 7.28 9.04
CA THR A 372 11.63 7.04 9.55
C THR A 372 12.63 7.88 8.76
N ASP A 373 13.52 8.58 9.46
CA ASP A 373 14.43 9.53 8.80
C ASP A 373 15.44 8.79 7.89
N PRO A 374 15.65 9.22 6.64
CA PRO A 374 16.62 8.58 5.74
C PRO A 374 18.04 8.49 6.31
N ARG A 375 18.49 9.45 7.14
CA ARG A 375 19.81 9.40 7.80
C ARG A 375 19.87 8.29 8.84
N PHE A 376 18.77 8.07 9.57
CA PHE A 376 18.67 6.94 10.49
C PHE A 376 18.67 5.61 9.74
N VAL A 377 17.94 5.50 8.62
CA VAL A 377 17.98 4.29 7.77
C VAL A 377 19.40 4.03 7.25
N ALA A 378 20.11 5.07 6.81
CA ALA A 378 21.52 4.98 6.39
C ALA A 378 22.41 4.38 7.50
N ALA A 379 22.28 4.90 8.73
CA ALA A 379 23.05 4.41 9.87
C ALA A 379 22.74 2.95 10.20
N VAL A 380 21.48 2.52 10.09
CA VAL A 380 21.11 1.12 10.32
C VAL A 380 21.65 0.19 9.23
N ILE A 381 21.66 0.62 7.96
CA ILE A 381 22.30 -0.12 6.86
C ILE A 381 23.79 -0.33 7.14
N GLU A 382 24.51 0.74 7.46
CA GLU A 382 25.94 0.71 7.75
C GLU A 382 26.26 -0.14 8.99
N PHE A 383 25.42 -0.05 10.02
CA PHE A 383 25.48 -0.91 11.20
C PHE A 383 25.33 -2.40 10.84
N CYS A 384 24.31 -2.78 10.05
CA CYS A 384 24.08 -4.18 9.69
C CYS A 384 25.25 -4.75 8.88
N ARG A 385 25.81 -3.97 7.94
CA ARG A 385 27.01 -4.35 7.19
C ARG A 385 28.22 -4.52 8.11
N ALA A 386 28.40 -3.62 9.08
CA ALA A 386 29.50 -3.72 10.03
C ALA A 386 29.39 -4.91 11.00
N GLU A 387 28.17 -5.43 11.24
CA GLU A 387 27.95 -6.69 11.97
C GLU A 387 28.01 -7.93 11.06
N GLY A 388 28.42 -7.78 9.80
CA GLY A 388 28.71 -8.87 8.88
C GLY A 388 27.54 -9.37 8.04
N ALA A 389 26.45 -8.61 7.92
CA ALA A 389 25.34 -8.96 7.02
C ALA A 389 25.84 -9.18 5.58
N SER A 390 25.49 -10.33 5.00
CA SER A 390 25.84 -10.66 3.61
C SER A 390 25.02 -9.85 2.60
N GLU A 391 23.80 -9.51 2.97
CA GLU A 391 22.88 -8.73 2.15
C GLU A 391 22.04 -7.85 3.08
N VAL A 392 21.83 -6.60 2.69
CA VAL A 392 20.90 -5.68 3.35
C VAL A 392 19.91 -5.19 2.30
N VAL A 393 18.62 -5.32 2.58
CA VAL A 393 17.52 -4.88 1.71
C VAL A 393 16.63 -3.94 2.50
N VAL A 394 16.22 -2.83 1.89
CA VAL A 394 15.19 -1.96 2.47
C VAL A 394 13.86 -2.26 1.79
N ALA A 395 12.82 -2.53 2.58
CA ALA A 395 11.53 -2.93 2.02
C ALA A 395 10.35 -2.28 2.76
N GLU A 396 9.41 -1.74 1.99
CA GLU A 396 8.19 -1.12 2.51
C GLU A 396 7.02 -1.34 1.54
N GLY A 397 5.81 -1.50 2.09
CA GLY A 397 4.56 -1.47 1.33
C GLY A 397 3.65 -0.38 1.89
N PRO A 398 3.77 0.87 1.40
CA PRO A 398 3.04 2.01 1.96
C PRO A 398 1.53 1.76 2.00
N GLY A 399 0.89 2.30 3.04
CA GLY A 399 -0.55 2.12 3.25
C GLY A 399 -1.41 2.87 2.23
N HIS A 400 -1.06 4.10 1.87
CA HIS A 400 -1.78 4.85 0.84
C HIS A 400 -1.44 4.33 -0.55
N TRP A 401 -2.42 4.33 -1.45
CA TRP A 401 -2.14 4.08 -2.86
C TRP A 401 -1.42 5.28 -3.45
N ARG A 402 -0.12 5.12 -3.67
CA ARG A 402 0.77 6.09 -4.27
C ARG A 402 1.80 5.35 -5.10
N ASN A 403 2.35 6.06 -6.08
CA ASN A 403 3.54 5.63 -6.78
C ASN A 403 4.71 5.51 -5.77
N VAL A 404 5.09 4.27 -5.44
CA VAL A 404 6.07 3.97 -4.37
C VAL A 404 7.47 4.43 -4.75
N GLU A 405 7.86 4.31 -6.02
CA GLU A 405 9.15 4.81 -6.49
C GLU A 405 9.22 6.35 -6.33
N PHE A 406 8.18 7.09 -6.75
CA PHE A 406 8.10 8.53 -6.49
C PHE A 406 8.20 8.85 -4.99
N LEU A 407 7.49 8.08 -4.15
CA LEU A 407 7.52 8.23 -2.70
C LEU A 407 8.94 8.07 -2.12
N VAL A 408 9.68 7.05 -2.58
CA VAL A 408 11.06 6.77 -2.16
C VAL A 408 11.99 7.91 -2.58
N GLU A 409 11.88 8.41 -3.81
CA GLU A 409 12.71 9.51 -4.30
C GLU A 409 12.41 10.84 -3.58
N ALA A 410 11.14 11.22 -3.56
CA ALA A 410 10.70 12.49 -3.02
C ALA A 410 10.89 12.55 -1.49
N SER A 411 10.81 11.43 -0.76
CA SER A 411 11.11 11.37 0.68
C SER A 411 12.60 11.50 1.02
N GLY A 412 13.50 11.37 0.03
CA GLY A 412 14.96 11.38 0.22
C GLY A 412 15.55 10.03 0.58
N LEU A 413 14.73 8.99 0.74
CA LEU A 413 15.22 7.63 0.95
C LEU A 413 15.97 7.11 -0.28
N GLY A 414 15.47 7.39 -1.49
CA GLY A 414 16.09 6.93 -2.75
C GLY A 414 17.54 7.38 -2.92
N GLU A 415 17.87 8.60 -2.48
CA GLU A 415 19.25 9.12 -2.48
C GLU A 415 20.17 8.31 -1.57
N VAL A 416 19.70 7.98 -0.36
CA VAL A 416 20.43 7.14 0.61
C VAL A 416 20.67 5.75 0.04
N LEU A 417 19.65 5.13 -0.55
CA LEU A 417 19.72 3.78 -1.09
C LEU A 417 20.69 3.70 -2.27
N ARG A 418 20.68 4.68 -3.18
CA ARG A 418 21.67 4.77 -4.26
C ARG A 418 23.09 4.98 -3.75
N ARG A 419 23.29 5.91 -2.80
CA ARG A 419 24.62 6.21 -2.23
C ARG A 419 25.24 4.99 -1.56
N LEU A 420 24.40 4.18 -0.90
CA LEU A 420 24.84 2.98 -0.18
C LEU A 420 24.76 1.71 -1.03
N ASP A 421 24.32 1.77 -2.28
CA ASP A 421 24.08 0.60 -3.15
C ASP A 421 23.24 -0.48 -2.43
N VAL A 422 22.03 -0.10 -2.03
CA VAL A 422 21.06 -0.97 -1.34
C VAL A 422 19.76 -1.02 -2.14
N PRO A 423 19.23 -2.21 -2.45
CA PRO A 423 17.96 -2.33 -3.16
C PRO A 423 16.78 -1.89 -2.29
N PHE A 424 15.79 -1.28 -2.94
CA PHE A 424 14.46 -1.07 -2.39
C PHE A 424 13.50 -2.13 -2.94
N VAL A 425 12.71 -2.77 -2.08
CA VAL A 425 11.61 -3.65 -2.49
C VAL A 425 10.27 -3.05 -2.10
N ASP A 426 9.41 -2.81 -3.10
CA ASP A 426 8.01 -2.45 -2.87
C ASP A 426 7.20 -3.68 -2.47
N LEU A 427 6.90 -3.79 -1.18
CA LEU A 427 6.16 -4.92 -0.61
C LEU A 427 4.69 -4.96 -1.07
N ASN A 428 4.16 -3.89 -1.69
CA ASN A 428 2.82 -3.93 -2.26
C ASN A 428 2.74 -4.75 -3.55
N HIS A 429 3.85 -4.85 -4.29
CA HIS A 429 3.98 -5.60 -5.56
C HIS A 429 4.98 -6.76 -5.46
N ASP A 430 5.39 -7.11 -4.24
CA ASP A 430 6.22 -8.29 -3.97
C ASP A 430 5.40 -9.58 -4.01
N GLU A 431 6.09 -10.71 -4.16
CA GLU A 431 5.42 -12.01 -4.26
C GLU A 431 4.65 -12.36 -2.97
N PRO A 432 3.37 -12.71 -3.06
CA PRO A 432 2.57 -12.99 -1.88
C PRO A 432 2.72 -14.44 -1.40
N VAL A 433 3.20 -14.61 -0.16
CA VAL A 433 3.26 -15.89 0.56
C VAL A 433 2.02 -16.06 1.42
N LYS A 434 1.29 -17.16 1.20
CA LYS A 434 0.07 -17.50 1.95
C LYS A 434 0.40 -18.25 3.24
N LEU A 435 0.26 -17.60 4.39
CA LEU A 435 0.51 -18.17 5.70
C LEU A 435 -0.77 -18.43 6.49
N VAL A 436 -0.69 -19.34 7.46
CA VAL A 436 -1.75 -19.52 8.46
C VAL A 436 -1.77 -18.28 9.35
N ASN A 437 -2.95 -17.70 9.59
CA ASN A 437 -3.08 -16.63 10.57
C ASN A 437 -2.95 -17.21 11.97
N LEU A 438 -1.84 -16.96 12.66
CA LEU A 438 -1.57 -17.51 13.99
C LEU A 438 -2.22 -16.72 15.13
N GLY A 439 -2.73 -15.51 14.89
CA GLY A 439 -3.42 -14.71 15.90
C GLY A 439 -4.94 -14.96 15.97
N GLN A 440 -5.56 -15.21 14.82
CA GLN A 440 -7.01 -15.48 14.67
C GLN A 440 -7.94 -14.37 15.23
N CYS A 441 -7.42 -13.16 15.47
CA CYS A 441 -8.19 -12.04 16.03
C CYS A 441 -9.13 -11.40 15.00
N THR A 442 -8.75 -11.40 13.73
CA THR A 442 -9.51 -10.79 12.61
C THR A 442 -10.60 -11.69 12.02
N GLY A 443 -10.62 -12.97 12.43
CA GLY A 443 -11.46 -14.01 11.84
C GLY A 443 -10.99 -14.52 10.48
N LEU A 444 -9.85 -14.03 9.97
CA LEU A 444 -9.22 -14.58 8.76
C LEU A 444 -8.46 -15.86 9.09
N ASP A 445 -8.67 -16.93 8.32
CA ASP A 445 -7.95 -18.19 8.53
C ASP A 445 -6.49 -18.12 8.07
N GLN A 446 -6.20 -17.22 7.12
CA GLN A 446 -4.90 -17.10 6.45
C GLN A 446 -4.60 -15.62 6.17
N LEU A 447 -3.31 -15.30 6.10
CA LEU A 447 -2.79 -14.00 5.65
C LEU A 447 -1.87 -14.23 4.46
N PHE A 448 -1.96 -13.38 3.46
CA PHE A 448 -0.95 -13.18 2.42
C PHE A 448 0.03 -12.11 2.89
N LEU A 449 1.32 -12.41 2.94
CA LEU A 449 2.40 -11.50 3.33
C LEU A 449 3.46 -11.46 2.22
N ALA A 450 4.22 -10.38 2.11
CA ALA A 450 5.27 -10.24 1.09
C ALA A 450 6.45 -11.20 1.33
N GLU A 451 6.89 -11.89 0.27
CA GLU A 451 7.94 -12.89 0.29
C GLU A 451 9.24 -12.36 0.89
N THR A 452 9.64 -11.14 0.51
CA THR A 452 10.86 -10.50 1.01
C THR A 452 10.90 -10.44 2.53
N ALA A 453 9.75 -10.17 3.17
CA ALA A 453 9.65 -10.14 4.62
C ALA A 453 9.60 -11.54 5.25
N VAL A 454 8.88 -12.48 4.62
CA VAL A 454 8.71 -13.85 5.14
C VAL A 454 9.99 -14.67 5.06
N HIS A 455 10.78 -14.50 4.00
CA HIS A 455 12.03 -15.23 3.75
C HIS A 455 13.28 -14.48 4.23
N ALA A 456 13.13 -13.39 4.99
CA ALA A 456 14.27 -12.73 5.62
C ALA A 456 14.92 -13.64 6.69
N ASP A 457 16.25 -13.76 6.69
CA ASP A 457 16.95 -14.36 7.83
C ASP A 457 16.76 -13.53 9.09
N VAL A 458 16.81 -12.20 8.92
CA VAL A 458 16.56 -11.22 9.96
C VAL A 458 15.72 -10.08 9.39
N LEU A 459 14.48 -9.98 9.86
CA LEU A 459 13.58 -8.85 9.64
C LEU A 459 13.70 -7.87 10.81
N ILE A 460 14.05 -6.62 10.51
CA ILE A 460 14.17 -5.54 11.49
C ILE A 460 13.10 -4.47 11.22
N SER A 461 12.22 -4.24 12.19
CA SER A 461 11.24 -3.14 12.13
C SER A 461 11.90 -1.83 12.55
N LEU A 462 11.83 -0.81 11.70
CA LEU A 462 12.42 0.52 11.91
C LEU A 462 11.32 1.60 11.97
N PRO A 463 10.43 1.59 12.97
CA PRO A 463 9.33 2.54 13.05
C PRO A 463 9.81 3.96 13.45
N LYS A 464 8.99 4.96 13.10
CA LYS A 464 9.05 6.31 13.67
C LYS A 464 8.29 6.34 15.00
N LEU A 465 8.83 6.98 16.04
CA LEU A 465 8.11 7.22 17.30
C LEU A 465 6.96 8.21 17.06
N LYS A 466 5.70 7.76 17.00
CA LYS A 466 4.56 8.68 16.80
C LYS A 466 3.24 8.25 17.43
N THR A 467 2.40 9.22 17.77
CA THR A 467 1.00 9.02 18.10
C THR A 467 0.17 8.60 16.87
N HIS A 468 -1.00 7.99 17.09
CA HIS A 468 -1.89 7.56 16.00
C HIS A 468 -3.37 7.57 16.42
N HIS A 469 -4.24 8.27 15.70
CA HIS A 469 -5.65 8.42 16.12
C HIS A 469 -6.46 7.11 16.18
N TRP A 470 -6.21 6.12 15.30
CA TRP A 470 -6.89 4.80 15.39
C TRP A 470 -6.23 3.76 16.31
N ALA A 471 -4.91 3.84 16.54
CA ALA A 471 -4.15 2.76 17.20
C ALA A 471 -3.55 3.19 18.55
N GLY A 472 -3.69 4.45 18.95
CA GLY A 472 -2.95 5.05 20.07
C GLY A 472 -1.56 5.50 19.64
N ALA A 473 -0.76 4.60 19.07
CA ALA A 473 0.59 4.87 18.61
C ALA A 473 0.94 4.10 17.32
N THR A 474 1.86 4.65 16.52
CA THR A 474 2.56 3.89 15.47
C THR A 474 3.95 3.57 15.95
N LEU A 475 4.22 2.28 16.14
CA LEU A 475 5.51 1.78 16.62
C LEU A 475 5.82 0.47 15.87
N SER A 476 6.60 -0.42 16.45
CA SER A 476 7.20 -1.57 15.78
C SER A 476 6.17 -2.56 15.26
N LEU A 477 5.13 -2.85 16.06
CA LEU A 477 4.07 -3.79 15.69
C LEU A 477 3.15 -3.20 14.60
N LYS A 478 2.70 -1.95 14.77
CA LYS A 478 1.84 -1.29 13.75
C LYS A 478 2.56 -1.11 12.41
N ASN A 479 3.88 -0.92 12.44
CA ASN A 479 4.69 -0.76 11.23
C ASN A 479 4.65 -2.01 10.31
N LEU A 480 4.27 -3.19 10.83
CA LEU A 480 4.12 -4.42 10.05
C LEU A 480 2.89 -4.41 9.13
N PHE A 481 2.02 -3.41 9.18
CA PHE A 481 1.06 -3.20 8.08
C PHE A 481 1.75 -3.02 6.72
N GLY A 482 3.03 -2.66 6.69
CA GLY A 482 3.79 -2.56 5.44
C GLY A 482 4.02 -3.91 4.75
N ILE A 483 4.01 -5.05 5.47
CA ILE A 483 4.37 -6.36 4.90
C ILE A 483 3.19 -7.12 4.28
N VAL A 484 1.98 -6.57 4.35
CA VAL A 484 0.80 -7.12 3.65
C VAL A 484 0.71 -6.50 2.24
N PRO A 485 0.74 -7.26 1.14
CA PRO A 485 0.76 -6.69 -0.21
C PRO A 485 -0.55 -6.02 -0.61
N GLY A 486 -0.48 -4.78 -1.11
CA GLY A 486 -1.64 -4.07 -1.64
C GLY A 486 -2.34 -4.79 -2.80
N THR A 487 -1.60 -5.50 -3.66
CA THR A 487 -2.17 -6.35 -4.73
C THR A 487 -3.17 -7.39 -4.21
N CYS A 488 -3.02 -7.84 -2.97
CA CYS A 488 -3.91 -8.82 -2.34
C CYS A 488 -5.08 -8.18 -1.55
N TYR A 489 -4.84 -7.09 -0.84
CA TYR A 489 -5.85 -6.50 0.07
C TYR A 489 -6.49 -5.21 -0.44
N GLY A 490 -6.04 -4.73 -1.59
CA GLY A 490 -6.29 -3.38 -2.07
C GLY A 490 -5.63 -2.32 -1.19
N TRP A 491 -5.88 -1.06 -1.52
CA TRP A 491 -5.41 0.09 -0.75
C TRP A 491 -6.57 0.77 -0.02
N PRO A 492 -6.39 1.27 1.22
CA PRO A 492 -5.18 1.20 2.04
C PRO A 492 -5.10 -0.07 2.89
N LYS A 493 -5.31 -1.25 2.29
CA LYS A 493 -5.51 -2.54 2.99
C LYS A 493 -6.73 -2.45 3.92
N ASN A 494 -7.82 -1.90 3.38
CA ASN A 494 -8.97 -1.47 4.16
C ASN A 494 -9.62 -2.61 4.96
N GLU A 495 -9.59 -3.83 4.41
CA GLU A 495 -10.12 -5.00 5.11
C GLU A 495 -9.53 -5.21 6.50
N LEU A 496 -8.21 -5.04 6.61
CA LEU A 496 -7.50 -5.18 7.86
C LEU A 496 -7.81 -4.04 8.84
N HIS A 497 -8.29 -2.90 8.37
CA HIS A 497 -8.68 -1.78 9.24
C HIS A 497 -10.06 -2.02 9.86
N TRP A 498 -11.06 -2.41 9.07
CA TRP A 498 -12.44 -2.59 9.58
C TRP A 498 -12.65 -3.91 10.34
N ARG A 499 -11.78 -4.93 10.15
CA ARG A 499 -11.70 -6.12 11.02
C ARG A 499 -11.13 -5.84 12.42
N GLY A 500 -10.84 -4.57 12.72
CA GLY A 500 -10.24 -4.09 13.96
C GLY A 500 -8.74 -3.92 13.77
N ILE A 501 -8.27 -2.67 13.74
CA ILE A 501 -6.85 -2.36 13.53
C ILE A 501 -5.95 -3.09 14.52
N SER A 502 -6.34 -3.15 15.80
CA SER A 502 -5.61 -3.85 16.86
C SER A 502 -5.54 -5.36 16.63
N ASN A 503 -6.62 -5.97 16.15
CA ASN A 503 -6.67 -7.39 15.81
C ASN A 503 -5.68 -7.70 14.69
N SER A 504 -5.69 -6.88 13.65
CA SER A 504 -4.79 -7.04 12.50
C SER A 504 -3.32 -6.84 12.86
N ILE A 505 -2.99 -5.86 13.72
CA ILE A 505 -1.61 -5.65 14.20
C ILE A 505 -1.09 -6.95 14.83
N VAL A 506 -1.86 -7.55 15.74
CA VAL A 506 -1.46 -8.75 16.47
C VAL A 506 -1.43 -9.99 15.55
N ASP A 507 -2.42 -10.15 14.67
CA ASP A 507 -2.47 -11.26 13.71
C ASP A 507 -1.26 -11.26 12.77
N ILE A 508 -0.88 -10.09 12.22
CA ILE A 508 0.28 -9.96 11.35
C ILE A 508 1.57 -10.29 12.13
N ALA A 509 1.77 -9.65 13.28
CA ALA A 509 2.98 -9.83 14.08
C ALA A 509 3.16 -11.28 14.57
N LEU A 510 2.08 -11.98 14.90
CA LEU A 510 2.12 -13.39 15.31
C LEU A 510 2.37 -14.34 14.13
N SER A 511 2.02 -13.95 12.92
CA SER A 511 2.17 -14.78 11.72
C SER A 511 3.52 -14.57 11.02
N CYS A 512 4.14 -13.39 11.21
CA CYS A 512 5.49 -13.07 10.75
C CYS A 512 6.13 -12.11 11.77
N THR A 513 6.81 -12.67 12.77
CA THR A 513 7.42 -11.91 13.87
C THR A 513 8.82 -11.41 13.48
N PRO A 514 9.09 -10.10 13.45
CA PRO A 514 10.44 -9.57 13.30
C PRO A 514 11.36 -9.98 14.45
N GLN A 515 12.64 -10.15 14.16
CA GLN A 515 13.64 -10.54 15.16
C GLN A 515 14.05 -9.34 16.04
N LEU A 516 13.99 -8.12 15.49
CA LEU A 516 14.43 -6.91 16.18
C LEU A 516 13.56 -5.71 15.79
N ALA A 517 13.32 -4.82 16.75
CA ALA A 517 12.87 -3.47 16.48
C ALA A 517 13.95 -2.45 16.86
N ILE A 518 14.09 -1.42 16.01
CA ILE A 518 14.96 -0.27 16.27
C ILE A 518 14.14 0.99 15.93
N VAL A 519 13.63 1.66 16.96
CA VAL A 519 12.74 2.81 16.83
C VAL A 519 13.54 4.09 16.63
N ASP A 520 13.23 4.81 15.56
CA ASP A 520 13.65 6.20 15.36
C ASP A 520 12.86 7.10 16.30
N ALA A 521 13.47 7.38 17.46
CA ALA A 521 12.96 8.26 18.50
C ALA A 521 13.86 9.51 18.65
N ILE A 522 14.63 9.89 17.63
CA ILE A 522 15.44 11.11 17.68
C ILE A 522 14.47 12.31 17.59
N VAL A 523 13.64 12.32 16.55
CA VAL A 523 12.50 13.24 16.43
C VAL A 523 11.25 12.41 16.19
N GLY A 524 10.30 12.47 17.14
CA GLY A 524 9.00 11.82 17.03
C GLY A 524 7.89 12.77 16.57
N MET A 525 6.69 12.24 16.37
CA MET A 525 5.49 13.01 16.06
C MET A 525 4.47 12.94 17.20
N GLU A 526 4.02 14.11 17.66
CA GLU A 526 2.91 14.27 18.59
C GLU A 526 1.70 14.93 17.92
N GLY A 527 0.53 14.88 18.56
CA GLY A 527 -0.72 15.43 18.04
C GLY A 527 -1.48 14.44 17.14
N ASP A 528 -2.10 14.95 16.07
CA ASP A 528 -2.97 14.17 15.16
C ASP A 528 -2.19 13.30 14.16
N GLY A 529 -1.39 12.38 14.68
CA GLY A 529 -0.76 11.33 13.88
C GLY A 529 -1.81 10.36 13.29
N PRO A 530 -1.50 9.69 12.15
CA PRO A 530 -0.14 9.44 11.68
C PRO A 530 0.38 10.42 10.62
N LEU A 531 -0.39 11.45 10.24
CA LEU A 531 -0.08 12.37 9.13
C LEU A 531 0.02 13.83 9.54
N ASN A 532 -0.79 14.26 10.52
CA ASN A 532 -1.06 15.68 10.80
C ASN A 532 -0.54 16.12 12.17
N GLY A 533 0.44 15.40 12.71
CA GLY A 533 1.11 15.76 13.94
C GLY A 533 2.25 16.77 13.75
N SER A 534 2.80 17.24 14.86
CA SER A 534 3.96 18.13 14.94
C SER A 534 5.19 17.40 15.46
N GLU A 535 6.37 17.97 15.20
CA GLU A 535 7.64 17.38 15.64
C GLU A 535 7.84 17.49 17.15
N LYS A 536 8.40 16.44 17.73
CA LYS A 536 8.78 16.37 19.14
C LYS A 536 10.16 15.74 19.28
N HIS A 537 11.14 16.55 19.68
CA HIS A 537 12.52 16.11 19.82
C HIS A 537 12.74 15.31 21.11
N VAL A 538 12.97 14.01 20.98
CA VAL A 538 13.20 13.09 22.11
C VAL A 538 14.70 12.76 22.26
N GLY A 539 15.41 12.62 21.14
CA GLY A 539 16.85 12.38 21.10
C GLY A 539 17.24 10.99 21.60
N ALA A 540 16.54 9.94 21.17
CA ALA A 540 16.80 8.57 21.60
C ALA A 540 16.73 7.56 20.46
N ILE A 541 17.33 6.39 20.67
CA ILE A 541 17.10 5.17 19.87
C ILE A 541 16.64 4.07 20.82
N VAL A 542 15.53 3.42 20.51
CA VAL A 542 14.99 2.32 21.32
C VAL A 542 15.14 1.00 20.56
N MET A 543 15.75 0.00 21.19
CA MET A 543 16.06 -1.28 20.54
C MET A 543 15.62 -2.47 21.42
N GLY A 544 15.04 -3.49 20.81
CA GLY A 544 14.67 -4.72 21.53
C GLY A 544 14.11 -5.83 20.64
N ARG A 545 14.08 -7.05 21.17
CA ARG A 545 13.61 -8.27 20.47
C ARG A 545 12.13 -8.56 20.69
N ASP A 546 11.62 -8.21 21.86
CA ASP A 546 10.20 -8.25 22.16
C ASP A 546 9.56 -6.94 21.68
N LEU A 547 8.90 -7.00 20.53
CA LEU A 547 8.31 -5.81 19.91
C LEU A 547 7.18 -5.21 20.76
N ALA A 548 6.45 -6.00 21.54
CA ALA A 548 5.43 -5.46 22.44
C ALA A 548 6.08 -4.71 23.61
N ALA A 549 7.20 -5.21 24.14
CA ALA A 549 7.98 -4.52 25.16
C ALA A 549 8.60 -3.22 24.64
N VAL A 550 9.15 -3.24 23.42
CA VAL A 550 9.66 -2.02 22.75
C VAL A 550 8.54 -1.00 22.60
N ASP A 551 7.39 -1.40 22.08
CA ASP A 551 6.27 -0.50 21.85
C ASP A 551 5.71 0.04 23.18
N ALA A 552 5.62 -0.79 24.23
CA ALA A 552 5.22 -0.36 25.57
C ALA A 552 6.20 0.63 26.20
N THR A 553 7.52 0.42 26.04
CA THR A 553 8.55 1.36 26.48
C THR A 553 8.46 2.69 25.72
N CYS A 554 8.21 2.65 24.41
CA CYS A 554 7.96 3.85 23.62
C CYS A 554 6.68 4.59 24.03
N CYS A 555 5.60 3.88 24.37
CA CYS A 555 4.39 4.49 24.94
C CYS A 555 4.72 5.24 26.24
N ARG A 556 5.48 4.63 27.16
CA ARG A 556 5.93 5.29 28.40
C ARG A 556 6.80 6.52 28.12
N LEU A 557 7.69 6.46 27.12
CA LEU A 557 8.49 7.62 26.69
C LEU A 557 7.61 8.78 26.21
N MET A 558 6.46 8.50 25.58
CA MET A 558 5.49 9.50 25.15
C MET A 558 4.50 9.93 26.25
N GLY A 559 4.60 9.36 27.46
CA GLY A 559 3.62 9.59 28.54
C GLY A 559 2.25 8.92 28.31
N LEU A 560 2.18 7.90 27.45
CA LEU A 560 0.99 7.10 27.17
C LEU A 560 1.06 5.78 27.96
N ASP A 561 0.03 5.47 28.75
CA ASP A 561 -0.04 4.18 29.47
C ASP A 561 -0.21 3.02 28.46
N PRO A 562 0.74 2.06 28.38
CA PRO A 562 0.63 0.91 27.49
C PRO A 562 -0.64 0.08 27.68
N ARG A 563 -1.19 0.04 28.90
CA ARG A 563 -2.42 -0.73 29.22
C ARG A 563 -3.68 -0.10 28.66
N ARG A 564 -3.60 1.16 28.22
CA ARG A 564 -4.70 1.85 27.53
C ARG A 564 -4.66 1.62 26.03
N VAL A 565 -3.57 1.09 25.47
CA VAL A 565 -3.40 0.89 24.03
C VAL A 565 -3.91 -0.51 23.64
N PRO A 566 -5.03 -0.62 22.89
CA PRO A 566 -5.72 -1.91 22.73
C PRO A 566 -4.88 -3.01 22.09
N TYR A 567 -4.02 -2.68 21.11
CA TYR A 567 -3.17 -3.69 20.46
C TYR A 567 -2.05 -4.21 21.38
N LEU A 568 -1.58 -3.41 22.35
CA LEU A 568 -0.58 -3.84 23.32
C LEU A 568 -1.17 -4.80 24.35
N VAL A 569 -2.37 -4.48 24.85
CA VAL A 569 -3.11 -5.38 25.74
C VAL A 569 -3.41 -6.71 25.03
N LEU A 570 -3.85 -6.65 23.76
CA LEU A 570 -4.10 -7.85 22.98
C LEU A 570 -2.81 -8.64 22.70
N ALA A 571 -1.68 -7.97 22.44
CA ALA A 571 -0.38 -8.60 22.24
C ALA A 571 0.05 -9.39 23.49
N GLU A 572 -0.09 -8.82 24.68
CA GLU A 572 0.21 -9.51 25.94
C GLU A 572 -0.73 -10.70 26.19
N GLN A 573 -2.04 -10.53 25.96
CA GLN A 573 -3.03 -11.61 26.08
C GLN A 573 -2.70 -12.79 25.14
N LYS A 574 -2.22 -12.49 23.93
CA LYS A 574 -1.79 -13.50 22.95
C LYS A 574 -0.36 -13.99 23.15
N LYS A 575 0.29 -13.59 24.25
CA LYS A 575 1.68 -13.92 24.61
C LYS A 575 2.69 -13.57 23.51
N LEU A 576 2.39 -12.56 22.68
CA LEU A 576 3.33 -12.03 21.68
C LEU A 576 4.52 -11.34 22.36
N GLY A 577 4.29 -10.70 23.50
CA GLY A 577 5.31 -9.99 24.25
C GLY A 577 4.77 -9.37 25.53
N ARG A 578 5.66 -8.89 26.39
CA ARG A 578 5.30 -8.31 27.70
C ARG A 578 5.13 -6.80 27.62
N ILE A 579 4.16 -6.25 28.34
CA ILE A 579 3.95 -4.77 28.36
C ILE A 579 4.14 -4.16 29.74
N THR A 580 4.09 -4.96 30.80
CA THR A 580 4.32 -4.55 32.21
C THR A 580 5.78 -4.16 32.46
N GLU A 581 6.04 -2.99 33.06
CA GLU A 581 7.38 -2.38 33.16
C GLU A 581 8.34 -3.24 33.97
N GLU A 582 7.86 -3.79 35.08
CA GLU A 582 8.65 -4.61 36.00
C GLU A 582 9.13 -5.91 35.36
N GLN A 583 8.54 -6.30 34.24
CA GLN A 583 8.89 -7.49 33.46
C GLN A 583 9.72 -7.17 32.22
N ILE A 584 10.10 -5.90 32.02
CA ILE A 584 10.89 -5.41 30.89
C ILE A 584 12.23 -4.92 31.46
N PRO A 585 13.32 -5.71 31.36
CA PRO A 585 14.64 -5.26 31.76
C PRO A 585 15.09 -4.04 30.93
N GLN A 586 15.18 -2.89 31.58
CA GLN A 586 15.63 -1.65 30.94
C GLN A 586 17.17 -1.59 30.89
N LEU A 587 17.71 -1.49 29.67
CA LEU A 587 19.14 -1.35 29.38
C LEU A 587 19.45 0.08 28.90
N GLY A 588 20.67 0.56 29.15
CA GLY A 588 21.08 1.93 28.80
C GLY A 588 20.42 2.98 29.70
N LEU A 589 19.76 3.97 29.11
CA LEU A 589 19.07 5.02 29.84
C LEU A 589 17.76 4.51 30.49
N SER A 590 17.40 5.08 31.63
CA SER A 590 16.05 4.90 32.18
C SER A 590 15.02 5.68 31.36
N ILE A 591 13.79 5.18 31.32
CA ILE A 591 12.65 5.84 30.67
C ILE A 591 12.51 7.28 31.16
N SER A 592 12.62 7.50 32.48
CA SER A 592 12.51 8.83 33.11
C SER A 592 13.52 9.87 32.62
N LYS A 593 14.66 9.47 32.03
CA LYS A 593 15.66 10.40 31.49
C LYS A 593 15.25 10.99 30.14
N LYS A 594 14.35 10.32 29.41
CA LYS A 594 13.94 10.68 28.05
C LYS A 594 12.43 10.87 27.90
N ALA A 595 11.64 10.46 28.88
CA ALA A 595 10.20 10.57 28.84
C ALA A 595 9.76 12.03 28.70
N GLN A 596 8.88 12.27 27.74
CA GLN A 596 8.25 13.55 27.48
C GLN A 596 6.77 13.27 27.19
N THR A 597 5.86 14.01 27.82
CA THR A 597 4.44 13.87 27.50
C THR A 597 4.18 14.41 26.09
N PHE A 598 3.68 13.54 25.23
CA PHE A 598 3.27 13.90 23.87
C PHE A 598 1.85 14.47 23.90
N LEU A 599 1.58 15.44 23.04
CA LEU A 599 0.20 15.77 22.69
C LEU A 599 -0.45 14.55 22.04
N LEU A 600 -1.62 14.14 22.53
CA LEU A 600 -2.33 13.01 21.95
C LEU A 600 -3.33 13.47 20.87
N PRO A 601 -3.71 12.59 19.93
CA PRO A 601 -4.69 12.93 18.90
C PRO A 601 -6.04 13.37 19.51
N PRO A 602 -6.78 14.25 18.83
CA PRO A 602 -8.13 14.62 19.27
C PRO A 602 -9.03 13.40 19.43
N LYS A 603 -9.81 13.34 20.51
CA LYS A 603 -10.77 12.26 20.80
C LYS A 603 -10.15 10.87 20.96
N ILE A 604 -8.82 10.76 21.15
CA ILE A 604 -8.13 9.48 21.32
C ILE A 604 -8.70 8.64 22.49
N ASP A 605 -9.25 9.29 23.51
CA ASP A 605 -9.83 8.60 24.68
C ASP A 605 -11.00 7.69 24.32
N ARG A 606 -11.65 7.89 23.15
CA ARG A 606 -12.68 6.98 22.63
C ARG A 606 -12.10 5.69 22.04
N GLN A 607 -10.82 5.70 21.67
CA GLN A 607 -10.11 4.59 21.04
C GLN A 607 -9.20 3.85 22.02
N LEU A 608 -8.75 4.54 23.07
CA LEU A 608 -8.02 3.93 24.18
C LEU A 608 -8.97 3.18 25.10
N LEU A 609 -8.44 2.16 25.78
CA LEU A 609 -9.12 1.51 26.89
C LEU A 609 -9.21 2.48 28.08
N ALA A 610 -10.26 2.31 28.87
CA ALA A 610 -10.42 3.04 30.13
C ALA A 610 -9.25 2.71 31.07
N SER A 611 -8.85 3.70 31.88
CA SER A 611 -7.89 3.46 32.95
C SER A 611 -8.47 2.44 33.93
N ALA A 612 -7.70 1.42 34.25
CA ALA A 612 -8.05 0.38 35.22
C ALA A 612 -8.07 0.91 36.65
#